data_AF-A0A382PP27-F1
#
_entry.id   AF-A0A382PP27-F1
#
_cell.length_a   1.000
_cell.length_b   1.000
_cell.length_c   1.000
_cell.angle_alpha   90.00
_cell.angle_beta   90.00
_cell.angle_gamma   90.00
#
_symmetry.space_group_name_H-M   'P 1'
#
loop_
_entity.id
_entity.type
_entity.pdbx_description
1 polymer ?
#
loop_
_entity_poly.entity_id
_entity_poly.type
_entity_poly.pdbx_seq_one_letter_code
_entity_poly.pdbx_strand_id
1 'polypeptide(L)' 'MSEGTGVSKPHGGNLVNRFSNIDPSGLSSISISADLANDVENIADGIFSPLEGFLSQQDFDSVVSKGRLSNDIPWT' A
#
# COMPACT_ATOMS: atom_id res chain seq x y z
N MET A 1 -8.15 26.65 15.88
CA MET A 1 -7.50 25.45 16.42
C MET A 1 -8.46 24.31 16.17
N SER A 2 -8.29 23.55 15.10
CA SER A 2 -9.16 22.39 14.82
C SER A 2 -8.86 21.32 15.86
N GLU A 3 -9.89 20.96 16.64
CA GLU A 3 -9.84 19.84 17.57
C GLU A 3 -9.52 18.57 16.77
N GLY A 4 -8.38 17.94 17.08
CA GLY A 4 -8.04 16.66 16.51
C GLY A 4 -8.99 15.60 17.05
N THR A 5 -9.80 15.00 16.18
CA THR A 5 -10.50 13.76 16.49
C THR A 5 -9.46 12.75 16.99
N GLY A 6 -9.78 11.96 18.03
CA GLY A 6 -8.86 11.00 18.66
C GLY A 6 -8.43 9.81 17.79
N VAL A 7 -8.42 9.98 16.47
CA VAL A 7 -8.06 8.99 15.46
C VAL A 7 -6.65 9.32 14.97
N SER A 8 -5.75 8.34 15.01
CA SER A 8 -4.39 8.48 14.48
C SER A 8 -4.44 8.75 12.98
N LYS A 9 -3.53 9.61 12.49
CA LYS A 9 -3.42 9.86 11.06
C LYS A 9 -2.90 8.60 10.35
N PRO A 10 -3.32 8.35 9.10
CA PRO A 10 -2.73 7.30 8.28
C PRO A 10 -1.22 7.50 8.11
N HIS A 11 -0.48 6.40 8.03
CA HIS A 11 0.94 6.44 7.72
C HIS A 11 1.17 7.01 6.31
N GLY A 12 2.13 7.93 6.17
CA GLY A 12 2.31 8.71 4.95
C GLY A 12 1.27 9.80 4.68
N GLY A 13 0.32 10.03 5.60
CA GLY A 13 -0.57 11.20 5.62
C GLY A 13 -1.93 11.00 4.96
N ASN A 14 -2.10 9.99 4.10
CA ASN A 14 -3.36 9.66 3.44
C ASN A 14 -3.66 8.16 3.57
N LEU A 15 -4.93 7.82 3.80
CA LEU A 15 -5.38 6.43 3.76
C LEU A 15 -5.60 6.03 2.30
N VAL A 16 -4.83 5.07 1.83
CA VAL A 16 -4.99 4.51 0.49
C VAL A 16 -6.30 3.74 0.41
N ASN A 17 -7.03 3.90 -0.70
CA ASN A 17 -8.21 3.12 -1.04
C ASN A 17 -8.17 2.81 -2.54
N ARG A 18 -8.05 1.53 -2.89
CA ARG A 18 -7.88 1.08 -4.28
C ARG A 18 -9.06 0.26 -4.79
N PHE A 19 -10.19 0.26 -4.07
CA PHE A 19 -11.40 -0.38 -4.57
C PHE A 19 -11.87 0.30 -5.84
N SER A 20 -12.21 -0.50 -6.84
CA SER A 20 -12.71 -0.01 -8.11
C SER A 20 -13.84 -0.90 -8.61
N ASN A 21 -14.76 -0.31 -9.36
CA ASN A 21 -15.85 -1.03 -10.03
C ASN A 21 -15.48 -1.40 -11.47
N ILE A 22 -14.19 -1.58 -11.76
CA ILE A 22 -13.70 -1.93 -13.09
C ILE A 22 -14.09 -3.39 -13.37
N ASP A 23 -14.66 -3.65 -14.55
CA ASP A 23 -14.87 -5.00 -15.04
C ASP A 23 -13.52 -5.60 -15.46
N PRO A 24 -13.03 -6.67 -14.81
CA PRO A 24 -11.77 -7.30 -15.18
C PRO A 24 -11.85 -8.13 -16.47
N SER A 25 -13.04 -8.25 -17.08
CA SER A 25 -13.25 -9.04 -18.30
C SER A 25 -12.32 -8.57 -19.44
N GLY A 26 -11.57 -9.52 -20.01
CA GLY A 26 -10.61 -9.26 -21.10
C GLY A 26 -9.21 -8.83 -20.65
N LEU A 27 -8.96 -8.67 -19.34
CA LEU A 27 -7.61 -8.48 -18.82
C LEU A 27 -6.86 -9.81 -18.69
N SER A 28 -5.53 -9.74 -18.78
CA SER A 28 -4.68 -10.88 -18.44
C SER A 28 -4.73 -11.14 -16.94
N SER A 29 -4.83 -12.42 -16.56
CA SER A 29 -4.87 -12.86 -15.17
C SER A 29 -3.60 -13.61 -14.79
N ILE A 30 -3.23 -13.48 -13.52
CA ILE A 30 -2.09 -14.18 -12.92
C ILE A 30 -2.63 -14.85 -11.65
N SER A 31 -2.47 -16.17 -11.55
CA SER A 31 -2.80 -16.90 -10.32
C SER A 31 -1.76 -16.59 -9.25
N ILE A 32 -2.23 -16.27 -8.06
CA ILE A 32 -1.40 -15.95 -6.89
C ILE A 32 -1.76 -16.87 -5.72
N SER A 33 -0.86 -16.99 -4.76
CA SER A 33 -1.14 -17.70 -3.50
C SER A 33 -2.14 -16.93 -2.65
N ALA A 34 -2.74 -17.59 -1.65
CA ALA A 34 -3.60 -16.95 -0.67
C ALA A 34 -2.85 -15.86 0.13
N ASP A 35 -1.58 -16.11 0.48
CA ASP A 35 -0.77 -15.13 1.20
C ASP A 35 -0.56 -13.86 0.37
N LEU A 36 -0.22 -13.99 -0.91
CA LEU A 36 -0.06 -12.83 -1.79
C LEU A 36 -1.40 -12.12 -2.07
N ALA A 37 -2.51 -12.86 -2.09
CA ALA A 37 -3.84 -12.26 -2.17
C ALA A 37 -4.16 -11.40 -0.95
N ASN A 38 -3.75 -11.82 0.25
CA ASN A 38 -3.89 -11.01 1.46
C ASN A 38 -3.07 -9.71 1.40
N ASP A 39 -1.86 -9.75 0.84
CA ASP A 39 -1.08 -8.53 0.61
C ASP A 39 -1.78 -7.57 -0.37
N VAL A 40 -2.38 -8.10 -1.44
CA VAL A 40 -3.19 -7.29 -2.38
C VAL A 40 -4.37 -6.63 -1.68
N GLU A 41 -5.08 -7.37 -0.82
CA GLU A 41 -6.18 -6.83 -0.01
C GLU A 41 -5.69 -5.76 0.96
N ASN A 42 -4.59 -6.00 1.68
CA ASN A 42 -4.00 -5.03 2.62
C ASN A 42 -3.56 -3.73 1.94
N ILE A 43 -3.06 -3.79 0.69
CA ILE A 43 -2.80 -2.62 -0.13
C ILE A 43 -4.11 -1.92 -0.50
N ALA A 44 -5.13 -2.67 -0.92
CA ALA A 44 -6.39 -2.11 -1.40
C ALA A 44 -7.19 -1.41 -0.29
N ASP A 45 -7.22 -2.00 0.91
CA ASP A 45 -7.85 -1.47 2.12
C ASP A 45 -7.07 -0.31 2.76
N GLY A 46 -5.82 -0.10 2.33
CA GLY A 46 -4.95 0.93 2.89
C GLY A 46 -4.32 0.56 4.23
N ILE A 47 -4.40 -0.71 4.65
CA ILE A 47 -3.63 -1.24 5.80
C ILE A 47 -2.14 -0.98 5.58
N PHE A 48 -1.68 -1.11 4.34
CA PHE A 48 -0.31 -0.82 3.95
C PHE A 48 -0.05 0.60 3.45
N SER A 49 -0.90 1.58 3.80
CA SER A 49 -0.62 2.98 3.48
C SER A 49 0.80 3.37 3.97
N PRO A 50 1.63 4.02 3.13
CA PRO A 50 1.27 4.74 1.90
C PRO A 50 1.37 3.92 0.60
N LEU A 51 1.54 2.60 0.64
CA LEU A 51 1.66 1.81 -0.58
C LEU A 51 0.37 1.84 -1.40
N GLU A 52 0.50 2.17 -2.69
CA GLU A 52 -0.60 2.14 -3.67
C GLU A 52 -0.52 0.92 -4.61
N GLY A 53 0.45 0.03 -4.37
CA GLY A 53 0.76 -1.16 -5.16
C GLY A 53 1.97 -1.89 -4.58
N PHE A 54 2.42 -2.94 -5.27
CA PHE A 54 3.68 -3.60 -4.93
C PHE A 54 4.86 -2.64 -5.03
N LEU A 55 5.88 -2.85 -4.20
CA LEU A 55 7.09 -2.02 -4.20
C LEU A 55 7.73 -2.01 -5.59
N SER A 56 8.11 -0.83 -6.04
CA SER A 56 9.04 -0.70 -7.16
C SER A 56 10.41 -1.26 -6.75
N GLN A 57 11.28 -1.57 -7.72
CA GLN A 57 12.66 -1.99 -7.41
C GLN A 57 13.37 -0.95 -6.53
N GLN A 58 13.17 0.33 -6.80
CA GLN A 58 13.78 1.42 -6.04
C GLN A 58 13.31 1.45 -4.59
N ASP A 59 12.00 1.29 -4.35
CA ASP A 59 11.47 1.25 -2.99
C ASP A 59 11.89 -0.01 -2.26
N PHE A 60 11.89 -1.16 -2.95
CA PHE A 60 12.36 -2.43 -2.40
C PHE A 60 13.83 -2.34 -1.94
N ASP A 61 14.72 -1.85 -2.80
CA ASP A 61 16.14 -1.70 -2.46
C ASP A 61 16.35 -0.73 -1.30
N SER A 62 15.57 0.36 -1.24
CA SER A 62 15.61 1.32 -0.14
C SER A 62 15.11 0.71 1.17
N VAL A 63 14.03 -0.06 1.14
CA VAL A 63 13.48 -0.75 2.31
C VAL A 63 14.47 -1.77 2.86
N VAL A 64 15.04 -2.60 1.98
CA VAL A 64 16.02 -3.62 2.40
C VAL A 64 17.28 -2.99 2.99
N SER A 65 17.76 -1.88 2.41
CA SER A 65 19.01 -1.25 2.85
C SER A 65 18.86 -0.25 4.01
N LYS A 66 17.69 0.39 4.16
CA LYS A 66 17.48 1.53 5.08
C LYS A 66 16.25 1.40 5.96
N GLY A 67 15.35 0.45 5.70
CA GLY A 67 14.06 0.34 6.37
C GLY A 67 13.11 1.51 6.04
N ARG A 68 13.19 2.04 4.82
CA ARG A 68 12.43 3.22 4.35
C ARG A 68 12.14 3.12 2.87
N LEU A 69 10.99 3.63 2.44
CA LEU A 69 10.67 3.85 1.03
C LEU A 69 11.67 4.85 0.40
N SER A 70 11.71 4.91 -0.93
CA SER A 70 12.65 5.78 -1.64
C SER A 70 12.46 7.28 -1.35
N ASN A 71 11.26 7.67 -0.91
CA ASN A 71 10.91 9.01 -0.45
C ASN A 71 11.17 9.27 1.05
N ASP A 72 11.93 8.38 1.70
CA ASP A 72 12.34 8.47 3.11
C ASP A 72 11.22 8.26 4.14
N ILE A 73 10.04 7.80 3.74
CA ILE A 73 9.00 7.36 4.67
C ILE A 73 9.42 6.01 5.31
N PRO A 74 9.36 5.84 6.65
CA PRO A 74 9.68 4.58 7.31
C PRO A 74 8.83 3.40 6.80
N TRP A 75 9.47 2.26 6.52
CA TRP A 75 8.80 1.04 6.05
C TRP A 75 9.71 -0.19 6.22
N THR A 76 9.27 -1.23 6.94
CA THR A 76 10.09 -2.41 7.29
C THR A 76 9.27 -3.69 7.33
#